data_AF-A0A6M2DS71-F1
#
_entry.id   AF-A0A6M2DS71-F1
#
_cell.length_a   1.000
_cell.length_b   1.000
_cell.length_c   1.000
_cell.angle_alpha   90.00
_cell.angle_beta   90.00
_cell.angle_gamma   90.00
#
_symmetry.space_group_name_H-M   'P 1'
#
loop_
_entity.id
_entity.type
_entity.pdbx_description
1 polymer ?
#
loop_
_entity_poly.entity_id
_entity_poly.type
_entity_poly.pdbx_seq_one_letter_code
_entity_poly.pdbx_strand_id
1 'polypeptide(L)'
;MFKTTFAQAIRNNSTNAALVNTFFYNRNPRNLERLRIGYKPDGWHVDNPGRSFWNKLQLTETARYLTARVVHWKEGTVLEASTSEWAIKKHLYRPKDISAYANLGKVFAQRCIEFGLSEMYCDLQAAPNGKIDKFLKSVEAGGVILQEPSRFKKAQPWDADRPEKPWEVTE
;
A
#
# COMPACT_ATOMS: atom_id res chain seq x y z
N MET A 1 -56.51 -35.07 0.13
CA MET A 1 -55.67 -35.22 1.34
C MET A 1 -54.46 -34.31 1.21
N PHE A 2 -54.57 -33.06 1.64
CA PHE A 2 -53.43 -32.15 1.75
C PHE A 2 -53.27 -31.77 3.22
N LYS A 3 -52.10 -32.08 3.78
CA LYS A 3 -51.81 -31.95 5.21
C LYS A 3 -51.65 -30.49 5.59
N THR A 4 -52.27 -30.17 6.72
CA THR A 4 -52.31 -28.92 7.44
C THR A 4 -50.93 -28.49 7.97
N THR A 5 -50.62 -27.22 7.75
CA THR A 5 -50.00 -26.24 8.67
C THR A 5 -49.07 -26.74 9.78
N PHE A 6 -47.81 -26.33 9.72
CA PHE A 6 -47.08 -25.82 10.88
C PHE A 6 -46.27 -24.59 10.46
N ALA A 7 -46.92 -23.44 10.47
CA ALA A 7 -46.22 -22.17 10.46
C ALA A 7 -45.61 -21.97 11.85
N GLN A 8 -44.32 -22.25 12.00
CA GLN A 8 -43.58 -21.76 13.15
C GLN A 8 -43.51 -20.23 13.03
N ALA A 9 -44.27 -19.57 13.89
CA ALA A 9 -44.17 -18.14 14.13
C ALA A 9 -42.75 -17.82 14.60
N ILE A 10 -41.90 -17.43 13.65
CA ILE A 10 -40.65 -16.73 13.95
C ILE A 10 -41.08 -15.44 14.63
N ARG A 11 -40.71 -15.28 15.89
CA ARG A 11 -40.93 -14.05 16.65
C ARG A 11 -40.30 -12.91 15.86
N ASN A 12 -41.13 -12.00 15.38
CA ASN A 12 -40.72 -10.76 14.75
C ASN A 12 -40.05 -9.87 15.81
N ASN A 13 -38.76 -10.10 16.09
CA ASN A 13 -37.91 -9.02 16.58
C ASN A 13 -37.62 -8.12 15.38
N SER A 14 -38.32 -6.99 15.31
CA SER A 14 -38.11 -5.92 14.35
C SER A 14 -36.76 -5.24 14.58
N THR A 15 -35.67 -5.91 14.24
CA THR A 15 -34.35 -5.29 14.13
C THR A 15 -33.83 -5.58 12.74
N ASN A 16 -33.23 -4.57 12.10
CA ASN A 16 -32.64 -4.68 10.75
C ASN A 16 -31.61 -5.82 10.60
N ALA A 17 -31.23 -6.47 11.70
CA ALA A 17 -30.35 -7.64 11.75
C ALA A 17 -30.90 -8.87 11.00
N ALA A 18 -32.23 -9.04 10.91
CA ALA A 18 -32.83 -10.17 10.17
C ALA A 18 -32.66 -10.07 8.64
N LEU A 19 -32.29 -8.90 8.12
CA LEU A 19 -32.08 -8.62 6.69
C LEU A 19 -30.61 -8.69 6.26
N VAL A 20 -29.69 -8.98 7.18
CA VAL A 20 -28.25 -9.04 6.88
C VAL A 20 -27.88 -10.47 6.49
N ASN A 21 -27.23 -10.61 5.34
CA ASN A 21 -26.71 -11.90 4.88
C ASN A 21 -25.62 -12.41 5.85
N THR A 22 -25.54 -13.72 6.07
CA THR A 22 -24.51 -14.35 6.89
C THR A 22 -23.10 -14.16 6.31
N PHE A 23 -22.99 -13.94 5.00
CA PHE A 23 -21.73 -13.68 4.30
C PHE A 23 -21.64 -12.24 3.80
N PHE A 24 -20.51 -11.60 4.07
CA PHE A 24 -20.16 -10.28 3.54
C PHE A 24 -19.08 -10.42 2.46
N TYR A 25 -19.37 -9.92 1.26
CA TYR A 25 -18.44 -9.95 0.14
C TYR A 25 -17.91 -8.54 -0.14
N ASN A 26 -16.62 -8.30 0.17
CA ASN A 26 -15.94 -7.07 -0.21
C ASN A 26 -15.28 -7.23 -1.59
N ARG A 27 -15.59 -6.34 -2.52
CA ARG A 27 -15.00 -6.32 -3.88
C ARG A 27 -13.81 -5.38 -4.04
N ASN A 28 -13.44 -4.64 -3.00
CA ASN A 28 -12.28 -3.74 -3.05
C ASN A 28 -10.97 -4.55 -3.08
N PRO A 29 -10.16 -4.46 -4.15
CA PRO A 29 -8.91 -5.23 -4.27
C PRO A 29 -7.92 -4.93 -3.15
N ARG A 30 -7.91 -3.70 -2.61
CA ARG A 30 -6.92 -3.23 -1.62
C ARG A 30 -7.30 -3.49 -0.18
N ASN A 31 -8.50 -4.02 0.07
CA ASN A 31 -8.97 -4.20 1.44
C ASN A 31 -8.06 -5.14 2.24
N LEU A 32 -7.64 -6.25 1.62
CA LEU A 32 -6.83 -7.26 2.29
C LEU A 32 -5.40 -6.77 2.57
N GLU A 33 -4.86 -5.92 1.70
CA GLU A 33 -3.54 -5.28 1.87
C GLU A 33 -3.56 -4.33 3.06
N ARG A 34 -4.60 -3.48 3.17
CA ARG A 34 -4.77 -2.57 4.31
C ARG A 34 -4.95 -3.28 5.64
N LEU A 35 -5.60 -4.45 5.64
CA LEU A 35 -5.73 -5.32 6.82
C LEU A 35 -4.46 -6.13 7.12
N ARG A 36 -3.43 -6.05 6.26
CA ARG A 36 -2.18 -6.82 6.32
C ARG A 36 -2.33 -8.34 6.18
N ILE A 37 -3.51 -8.84 5.79
CA ILE A 37 -3.79 -10.27 5.59
C ILE A 37 -3.55 -10.68 4.13
N GLY A 38 -3.57 -9.70 3.22
CA GLY A 38 -3.39 -9.87 1.79
C GLY A 38 -2.17 -10.70 1.43
N TYR A 39 -2.30 -11.50 0.37
CA TYR A 39 -1.17 -12.30 -0.12
C TYR A 39 -0.03 -11.37 -0.54
N LYS A 40 1.16 -11.60 0.01
CA LYS A 40 2.41 -10.97 -0.38
C LYS A 40 3.22 -12.05 -1.10
N PRO A 41 3.82 -11.78 -2.27
CA PRO A 41 4.65 -12.76 -2.95
C PRO A 41 5.77 -13.19 -2.01
N ASP A 42 5.92 -14.50 -1.84
CA ASP A 42 6.97 -15.07 -1.00
C ASP A 42 7.85 -15.98 -1.85
N GLY A 43 9.14 -16.07 -1.52
CA GLY A 43 10.15 -16.69 -2.36
C GLY A 43 11.15 -15.70 -2.96
N TRP A 44 11.94 -16.17 -3.93
CA TRP A 44 13.03 -15.40 -4.55
C TRP A 44 14.06 -14.87 -3.55
N HIS A 45 14.34 -15.64 -2.49
CA HIS A 45 15.28 -15.27 -1.44
C HIS A 45 16.73 -15.07 -1.92
N VAL A 46 17.09 -15.68 -3.05
CA VAL A 46 18.43 -15.57 -3.66
C VAL A 46 18.53 -14.37 -4.59
N ASP A 47 17.40 -13.86 -5.10
CA ASP A 47 17.39 -12.74 -6.03
C ASP A 47 17.48 -11.41 -5.28
N ASN A 48 18.24 -10.47 -5.86
CA ASN A 48 18.32 -9.10 -5.37
C ASN A 48 17.98 -8.15 -6.54
N PRO A 49 16.86 -7.39 -6.49
CA PRO A 49 15.94 -7.19 -5.36
C PRO A 49 14.90 -8.30 -5.17
N GLY A 50 14.57 -8.59 -3.92
CA GLY A 50 13.48 -9.51 -3.56
C GLY A 50 12.11 -9.01 -4.03
N ARG A 51 11.15 -9.95 -4.12
CA ARG A 51 9.79 -9.68 -4.65
C ARG A 51 8.69 -9.62 -3.59
N SER A 52 9.05 -9.61 -2.30
CA SER A 52 8.09 -9.65 -1.19
C SER A 52 7.56 -8.26 -0.81
N PHE A 53 6.73 -7.69 -1.67
CA PHE A 53 6.09 -6.40 -1.43
C PHE A 53 4.66 -6.40 -1.96
N TRP A 54 3.79 -5.52 -1.41
CA TRP A 54 2.54 -5.17 -2.09
C TRP A 54 2.81 -4.05 -3.08
N ASN A 55 3.32 -2.93 -2.59
CA ASN A 55 3.63 -1.71 -3.32
C ASN A 55 5.12 -1.39 -3.17
N LYS A 56 5.81 -1.24 -4.29
CA LYS A 56 7.23 -0.91 -4.34
C LYS A 56 7.46 0.48 -4.94
N LEU A 57 8.33 1.24 -4.31
CA LEU A 57 8.89 2.47 -4.87
C LEU A 57 9.91 2.11 -5.94
N GLN A 58 9.71 2.60 -7.17
CA GLN A 58 10.66 2.46 -8.26
C GLN A 58 11.07 3.84 -8.76
N LEU A 59 12.37 4.14 -8.68
CA LEU A 59 12.96 5.35 -9.24
C LEU A 59 13.71 5.01 -10.51
N THR A 60 13.30 5.58 -11.64
CA THR A 60 13.92 5.38 -12.94
C THR A 60 14.56 6.68 -13.43
N GLU A 61 15.86 6.62 -13.70
CA GLU A 61 16.60 7.74 -14.27
C GLU A 61 16.77 7.54 -15.78
N THR A 62 16.19 8.44 -16.56
CA THR A 62 16.49 8.53 -18.00
C THR A 62 17.63 9.53 -18.21
N ALA A 63 18.16 9.62 -19.43
CA ALA A 63 19.17 10.63 -19.80
C ALA A 63 18.71 12.07 -19.49
N ARG A 64 17.43 12.37 -19.75
CA ARG A 64 16.87 13.73 -19.59
C ARG A 64 16.00 13.93 -18.36
N TYR A 65 15.33 12.89 -17.88
CA TYR A 65 14.29 13.03 -16.86
C TYR A 65 14.44 11.99 -15.75
N LEU A 66 13.87 12.33 -14.61
CA LEU A 66 13.67 11.47 -13.46
C LEU A 66 12.19 11.13 -13.33
N THR A 67 11.89 9.86 -13.06
CA THR A 67 10.54 9.33 -12.88
C THR A 67 10.47 8.45 -11.65
N ALA A 68 9.57 8.77 -10.73
CA ALA A 68 9.23 7.97 -9.55
C ALA A 68 7.89 7.28 -9.75
N ARG A 69 7.80 6.00 -9.40
CA ARG A 69 6.61 5.17 -9.56
C ARG A 69 6.33 4.37 -8.31
N VAL A 70 5.05 4.14 -8.02
CA VAL A 70 4.61 3.07 -7.13
C VAL A 70 4.14 1.91 -8.01
N VAL A 71 4.77 0.75 -7.84
CA VAL A 71 4.44 -0.47 -8.57
C VAL A 71 3.84 -1.48 -7.63
N HIS A 72 2.61 -1.88 -7.90
CA HIS A 72 1.95 -3.00 -7.24
C HIS A 72 2.38 -4.31 -7.89
N TRP A 73 2.58 -5.37 -7.09
CA TRP A 73 3.08 -6.66 -7.57
C TRP A 73 2.20 -7.33 -8.64
N LYS A 74 0.89 -7.08 -8.62
CA LYS A 74 -0.08 -7.68 -9.55
C LYS A 74 -0.60 -6.71 -10.61
N GLU A 75 -0.84 -5.45 -10.23
CA GLU A 75 -1.52 -4.46 -11.08
C GLU A 75 -0.54 -3.63 -11.91
N GLY A 76 0.76 -3.66 -11.56
CA GLY A 76 1.78 -2.84 -12.23
C GLY A 76 1.83 -1.43 -11.65
N THR A 77 2.07 -0.42 -12.47
CA THR A 77 2.24 0.96 -12.01
C THR A 77 0.92 1.57 -11.57
N VAL A 78 0.84 1.92 -10.29
CA VAL A 78 -0.34 2.49 -9.65
C VAL A 78 -0.30 4.01 -9.65
N LEU A 79 0.87 4.57 -9.38
CA LEU A 79 1.08 6.01 -9.25
C LEU A 79 2.41 6.38 -9.88
N GLU A 80 2.44 7.51 -10.56
CA GLU A 80 3.64 8.02 -11.24
C GLU A 80 3.80 9.51 -10.99
N ALA A 81 5.04 9.94 -10.81
CA ALA A 81 5.44 11.33 -10.86
C ALA A 81 6.73 11.46 -11.65
N SER A 82 6.74 12.32 -12.67
CA SER A 82 7.92 12.55 -13.48
C SER A 82 8.25 14.02 -13.62
N THR A 83 9.55 14.33 -13.61
CA THR A 83 10.08 15.66 -13.99
C THR A 83 9.83 16.00 -15.46
N SER A 84 9.38 15.02 -16.28
CA SER A 84 8.91 15.27 -17.64
C SER A 84 7.55 15.98 -17.66
N GLU A 85 6.75 15.88 -16.60
CA GLU A 85 5.45 16.53 -16.49
C GLU A 85 5.61 18.05 -16.48
N TRP A 86 4.86 18.75 -17.33
CA TRP A 86 4.97 20.20 -17.47
C TRP A 86 4.76 20.96 -16.15
N ALA A 87 3.81 20.49 -15.33
CA ALA A 87 3.48 21.09 -14.05
C ALA A 87 4.68 21.14 -13.09
N ILE A 88 5.54 20.11 -13.10
CA ILE A 88 6.75 20.05 -12.29
C ILE A 88 7.90 20.76 -13.02
N LYS A 89 8.05 20.46 -14.32
CA LYS A 89 9.15 20.94 -15.16
C LYS A 89 9.26 22.46 -15.20
N LYS A 90 8.14 23.19 -15.26
CA LYS A 90 8.14 24.66 -15.28
C LYS A 90 8.73 25.30 -14.02
N HIS A 91 8.78 24.58 -12.91
CA HIS A 91 9.35 25.04 -11.64
C HIS A 91 10.77 24.54 -11.41
N LEU A 92 11.33 23.75 -12.33
CA LEU A 92 12.67 23.22 -12.24
C LEU A 92 13.59 23.92 -13.24
N TYR A 93 14.74 24.37 -12.77
CA TYR A 93 15.80 24.85 -13.67
C TYR A 93 16.37 23.70 -14.50
N ARG A 94 16.64 22.54 -13.87
CA ARG A 94 17.10 21.32 -14.53
C ARG A 94 16.39 20.08 -13.97
N PRO A 95 16.02 19.10 -14.80
CA PRO A 95 15.21 17.95 -14.38
C PRO A 95 15.95 16.87 -13.57
N LYS A 96 17.29 16.95 -13.41
CA LYS A 96 18.11 15.92 -12.72
C LYS A 96 19.03 16.46 -11.61
N ASP A 97 18.77 17.69 -11.15
CA ASP A 97 19.54 18.31 -10.07
C ASP A 97 19.06 17.83 -8.70
N ILE A 98 19.86 18.02 -7.65
CA ILE A 98 19.50 17.62 -6.28
C ILE A 98 18.15 18.23 -5.86
N SER A 99 17.89 19.47 -6.26
CA SER A 99 16.60 20.14 -6.03
C SER A 99 15.44 19.47 -6.78
N ALA A 100 15.68 18.95 -7.98
CA ALA A 100 14.68 18.20 -8.74
C ALA A 100 14.28 16.91 -8.03
N TYR A 101 15.23 16.18 -7.44
CA TYR A 101 14.95 14.99 -6.61
C TYR A 101 14.14 15.38 -5.37
N ALA A 102 14.56 16.42 -4.65
CA ALA A 102 13.84 16.85 -3.45
C ALA A 102 12.39 17.28 -3.78
N ASN A 103 12.20 18.09 -4.82
CA ASN A 103 10.89 18.58 -5.25
C ASN A 103 10.02 17.47 -5.84
N LEU A 104 10.60 16.54 -6.61
CA LEU A 104 9.88 15.37 -7.10
C LEU A 104 9.38 14.52 -5.93
N GLY A 105 10.20 14.29 -4.90
CA GLY A 105 9.81 13.53 -3.72
C GLY A 105 8.67 14.18 -2.94
N LYS A 106 8.65 15.52 -2.83
CA LYS A 106 7.51 16.24 -2.22
C LYS A 106 6.21 16.03 -2.97
N VAL A 107 6.23 16.22 -4.30
CA VAL A 107 5.05 16.03 -5.15
C VAL A 107 4.60 14.57 -5.14
N PHE A 108 5.56 13.65 -5.17
CA PHE A 108 5.29 12.22 -5.13
C PHE A 108 4.64 11.80 -3.80
N ALA A 109 5.17 12.25 -2.66
CA ALA A 109 4.61 11.96 -1.35
C ALA A 109 3.18 12.52 -1.20
N GLN A 110 2.97 13.76 -1.65
CA GLN A 110 1.63 14.36 -1.67
C GLN A 110 0.65 13.49 -2.48
N ARG A 111 1.03 13.08 -3.70
CA ARG A 111 0.21 12.20 -4.54
C ARG A 111 -0.07 10.86 -3.86
N CYS A 112 0.92 10.26 -3.19
CA CYS A 112 0.73 9.02 -2.45
C CYS A 112 -0.32 9.17 -1.34
N ILE A 113 -0.28 10.25 -0.58
CA ILE A 113 -1.21 10.50 0.52
C ILE A 113 -2.62 10.78 0.00
N GLU A 114 -2.75 11.63 -1.03
CA GLU A 114 -4.04 11.90 -1.69
C GLU A 114 -4.65 10.62 -2.26
N PHE A 115 -3.82 9.70 -2.73
CA PHE A 115 -4.23 8.40 -3.22
C PHE A 115 -4.52 7.38 -2.11
N GLY A 116 -4.16 7.68 -0.86
CA GLY A 116 -4.37 6.81 0.30
C GLY A 116 -3.31 5.72 0.48
N LEU A 117 -2.10 5.92 -0.05
CA LEU A 117 -0.94 5.07 0.17
C LEU A 117 0.01 5.72 1.19
N SER A 118 0.06 5.13 2.39
CA SER A 118 0.94 5.58 3.48
C SER A 118 2.25 4.79 3.56
N GLU A 119 2.26 3.53 3.12
CA GLU A 119 3.36 2.59 3.30
C GLU A 119 3.77 1.99 1.94
N MET A 120 5.07 1.88 1.68
CA MET A 120 5.61 1.24 0.47
C MET A 120 7.00 0.65 0.72
N TYR A 121 7.40 -0.32 -0.09
CA TYR A 121 8.71 -0.96 0.00
C TYR A 121 9.75 -0.19 -0.82
N CYS A 122 10.90 0.08 -0.24
CA CYS A 122 12.02 0.73 -0.91
C CYS A 122 13.25 -0.20 -0.97
N ASP A 123 13.77 -0.45 -2.18
CA ASP A 123 15.00 -1.22 -2.40
C ASP A 123 16.20 -0.35 -2.81
N LEU A 124 16.00 0.97 -2.88
CA LEU A 124 17.01 1.89 -3.37
C LEU A 124 18.15 2.05 -2.35
N GLN A 125 19.37 1.72 -2.75
CA GLN A 125 20.57 1.98 -1.96
C GLN A 125 20.97 3.45 -2.12
N ALA A 126 20.72 4.26 -1.09
CA ALA A 126 21.07 5.68 -1.09
C ALA A 126 22.47 5.90 -0.48
N ALA A 127 23.38 6.50 -1.26
CA ALA A 127 24.61 7.04 -0.70
C ALA A 127 24.29 8.23 0.22
N PRO A 128 24.98 8.39 1.36
CA PRO A 128 24.75 9.51 2.27
C PRO A 128 24.97 10.85 1.54
N ASN A 129 24.03 11.79 1.68
CA ASN A 129 24.01 13.07 0.98
C ASN A 129 23.90 12.98 -0.56
N GLY A 130 23.56 11.82 -1.11
CA GLY A 130 23.29 11.65 -2.53
C GLY A 130 21.96 12.27 -2.97
N LYS A 131 21.73 12.29 -4.29
CA LYS A 131 20.46 12.76 -4.89
C LYS A 131 19.27 11.90 -4.44
N ILE A 132 19.47 10.58 -4.42
CA ILE A 132 18.46 9.61 -4.00
C ILE A 132 18.15 9.78 -2.51
N ASP A 133 19.16 9.97 -1.65
CA ASP A 133 18.95 10.24 -0.22
C ASP A 133 18.07 11.48 0.02
N LYS A 134 18.30 12.56 -0.74
CA LYS A 134 17.46 13.77 -0.66
C LYS A 134 16.02 13.52 -1.13
N PHE A 135 15.82 12.64 -2.11
CA PHE A 135 14.48 12.22 -2.53
C PHE A 135 13.79 11.38 -1.44
N LEU A 136 14.47 10.38 -0.88
CA LEU A 136 13.87 9.54 0.17
C LEU A 136 13.50 10.37 1.41
N LYS A 137 14.39 11.26 1.84
CA LYS A 137 14.12 12.20 2.94
C LYS A 137 12.93 13.11 2.67
N SER A 138 12.74 13.58 1.43
CA SER A 138 11.59 14.42 1.11
C SER A 138 10.29 13.63 1.04
N VAL A 139 10.35 12.33 0.70
CA VAL A 139 9.20 11.44 0.75
C VAL A 139 8.79 11.11 2.19
N GLU A 140 9.77 10.78 3.04
CA GLU A 140 9.55 10.54 4.47
C GLU A 140 9.01 11.78 5.18
N ALA A 141 9.57 12.96 4.88
CA ALA A 141 9.06 14.24 5.39
C ALA A 141 7.63 14.55 4.92
N GLY A 142 7.20 13.96 3.80
CA GLY A 142 5.82 14.04 3.34
C GLY A 142 4.85 13.20 4.17
N GLY A 143 5.33 12.25 4.98
CA GLY A 143 4.50 11.36 5.80
C GLY A 143 4.32 9.94 5.22
N VAL A 144 5.10 9.59 4.20
CA VAL A 144 5.10 8.24 3.62
C VAL A 144 6.20 7.39 4.27
N ILE A 145 5.84 6.21 4.74
CA ILE A 145 6.75 5.25 5.36
C ILE A 145 7.34 4.35 4.27
N LEU A 146 8.66 4.36 4.13
CA LEU A 146 9.40 3.59 3.10
C LEU A 146 9.67 2.13 3.49
N GLN A 147 8.96 1.65 4.50
CA GLN A 147 9.00 0.27 4.96
C GLN A 147 7.57 -0.25 5.03
N GLU A 148 7.29 -1.34 4.31
CA GLU A 148 6.01 -2.02 4.45
C GLU A 148 5.96 -2.84 5.74
N PRO A 149 4.78 -2.94 6.37
CA PRO A 149 4.58 -3.87 7.46
C PRO A 149 4.65 -5.32 6.97
N SER A 150 4.99 -6.20 7.90
CA SER A 150 4.92 -7.63 7.68
C SER A 150 3.47 -8.08 7.52
N ARG A 151 3.27 -9.15 6.73
CA ARG A 151 1.96 -9.78 6.56
C ARG A 151 1.55 -10.43 7.88
N PHE A 152 0.36 -10.12 8.37
CA PHE A 152 -0.20 -10.77 9.55
C PHE A 152 -0.47 -12.25 9.24
N LYS A 153 0.11 -13.14 10.03
CA LYS A 153 -0.17 -14.59 10.02
C LYS A 153 -0.82 -14.95 11.35
N LYS A 154 -1.83 -15.82 11.30
CA LYS A 154 -2.47 -16.33 12.51
C LYS A 154 -1.45 -17.19 13.27
N ALA A 155 -1.19 -16.82 14.51
CA ALA A 155 -0.35 -17.60 15.41
C ALA A 155 -0.92 -19.02 15.59
N GLN A 156 -0.05 -20.00 15.53
CA GLN A 156 -0.35 -21.39 15.84
C GLN A 156 -0.33 -21.59 17.36
N PRO A 157 -0.97 -22.67 17.88
CA PRO A 157 -0.99 -22.93 19.32
C PRO A 157 0.39 -23.01 19.99
N TRP A 158 1.40 -23.46 19.24
CA TRP A 158 2.79 -23.61 19.69
C TRP A 158 3.67 -22.37 19.46
N ASP A 159 3.16 -21.32 18.82
CA ASP A 159 3.92 -20.09 18.63
C ASP A 159 4.00 -19.32 19.96
N ALA A 160 5.21 -18.89 20.32
CA ALA A 160 5.46 -18.09 21.52
C ALA A 160 4.89 -16.68 21.38
N ASP A 161 5.14 -16.05 20.22
CA ASP A 161 4.68 -14.69 19.93
C ASP A 161 3.30 -14.72 19.28
N ARG A 162 2.36 -13.97 19.86
CA ARG A 162 1.00 -13.81 19.35
C ARG A 162 0.77 -12.34 19.04
N PRO A 163 1.09 -11.90 17.81
CA PRO A 163 0.89 -10.51 17.43
C PRO A 163 -0.59 -10.15 17.52
N GLU A 164 -0.85 -8.94 18.00
CA GLU A 164 -2.20 -8.38 18.01
C GLU A 164 -2.73 -8.25 16.57
N LYS A 165 -4.05 -8.33 16.43
CA LYS A 165 -4.67 -8.19 15.12
C LYS A 165 -4.56 -6.72 14.69
N PRO A 166 -4.04 -6.41 13.49
CA PRO A 166 -3.86 -5.04 13.03
C PRO A 166 -5.11 -4.16 12.99
N TRP A 167 -6.30 -4.77 12.99
CA TRP A 167 -7.60 -4.09 12.93
C TRP A 167 -8.32 -4.02 14.28
N GLU A 168 -7.70 -4.54 15.34
CA GLU A 168 -8.22 -4.48 16.70
C GLU A 168 -7.66 -3.19 17.32
N VAL A 169 -8.55 -2.26 17.68
CA VAL A 169 -8.17 -1.00 18.32
C VAL A 169 -8.03 -1.28 19.82
N THR A 170 -6.81 -1.23 20.32
CA THR A 170 -6.52 -1.24 21.76
C THR A 170 -6.60 0.21 22.26
N GLU A 171 -7.57 0.48 23.13
CA GLU A 171 -7.74 1.76 23.83
C GLU A 171 -6.67 1.96 24.93
#